data_AF-A0A9Q0Q202-F1
#
_entry.id   AF-A0A9Q0Q202-F1
#
_cell.length_a   1.000
_cell.length_b   1.000
_cell.length_c   1.000
_cell.angle_alpha   90.00
_cell.angle_beta   90.00
_cell.angle_gamma   90.00
#
_symmetry.space_group_name_H-M   'P 1'
#
loop_
_entity.id
_entity.type
_entity.pdbx_description
1 polymer ?
#
loop_
_entity_poly.entity_id
_entity_poly.type
_entity_poly.pdbx_seq_one_letter_code
_entity_poly.pdbx_strand_id
1 'polypeptide(L)'
;MLMELAWKTGLEGPCTDCHSDCGEKKGRTQISIRPSCSMSKNMTASSGEGLAFILTADPAVPEGSDGQWLGIVNSRLNGTPEAQIVAVEFDTRKSFPEDLDDNHIGLDVNSVYSRRSVCVK
;
A
#
# COMPACT_ATOMS: atom_id res chain seq x y z
N MET A 1 -5.35 13.26 10.28
CA MET A 1 -4.52 12.92 9.10
C MET A 1 -4.69 14.02 8.08
N LEU A 2 -3.62 14.70 7.69
CA LEU A 2 -3.62 15.65 6.57
C LEU A 2 -2.87 14.98 5.43
N MET A 3 -3.52 14.83 4.27
CA MET A 3 -2.91 14.29 3.05
C MET A 3 -2.79 15.42 2.05
N GLU A 4 -1.56 15.76 1.66
CA GLU A 4 -1.30 16.57 0.48
C GLU A 4 -0.99 15.64 -0.70
N LEU A 5 -1.79 15.75 -1.76
CA LEU A 5 -1.63 15.01 -3.01
C LEU A 5 -0.98 15.93 -4.04
N ALA A 6 0.21 15.57 -4.50
CA ALA A 6 0.84 16.21 -5.65
C ALA A 6 0.85 15.25 -6.84
N TRP A 7 0.21 15.67 -7.94
CA TRP A 7 0.20 14.95 -9.20
C TRP A 7 1.03 15.70 -10.24
N LYS A 8 1.92 14.99 -10.94
CA LYS A 8 2.65 15.53 -12.09
C LYS A 8 2.44 14.59 -13.27
N THR A 9 1.69 15.00 -14.28
CA THR A 9 1.71 14.33 -15.57
C THR A 9 3.06 14.59 -16.22
N GLY A 10 3.77 13.53 -16.63
CA GLY A 10 4.80 13.65 -17.66
C GLY A 10 4.09 13.76 -19.00
N LEU A 11 3.84 14.97 -19.49
CA LEU A 11 3.42 15.17 -20.89
C LEU A 11 4.69 15.04 -21.74
N GLU A 12 4.87 13.87 -22.36
CA GLU A 12 5.95 13.65 -23.33
C GLU A 12 5.56 14.28 -24.68
N GLY A 13 6.47 15.06 -25.27
CA GLY A 13 6.25 15.79 -26.52
C GLY A 13 6.04 14.88 -27.75
N PRO A 14 5.51 15.41 -28.86
CA PRO A 14 5.16 14.62 -30.04
C PRO A 14 6.39 13.95 -30.69
N CYS A 15 6.26 12.69 -31.14
CA CYS A 15 7.27 12.01 -31.98
C CYS A 15 7.43 12.86 -33.27
N THR A 16 8.59 13.51 -33.49
CA THR A 16 8.83 14.42 -34.64
C THR A 16 9.36 13.73 -35.90
N ASP A 17 9.25 12.41 -36.05
CA ASP A 17 9.74 11.75 -37.28
C ASP A 17 8.96 10.49 -37.68
N CYS A 18 8.64 10.37 -38.97
CA CYS A 18 7.64 9.46 -39.52
C CYS A 18 8.15 8.04 -39.81
N HIS A 19 9.33 7.65 -39.33
CA HIS A 19 9.99 6.42 -39.80
C HIS A 19 10.65 5.54 -38.73
N SER A 20 10.50 5.86 -37.45
CA SER A 20 10.97 4.98 -36.37
C SER A 20 9.77 4.43 -35.62
N ASP A 21 9.74 3.11 -35.43
CA ASP A 21 8.81 2.41 -34.55
C ASP A 21 8.80 3.12 -33.18
N CYS A 22 7.81 4.00 -32.96
CA CYS A 22 7.59 4.66 -31.66
C CYS A 22 6.99 3.54 -30.78
N GLY A 23 7.83 2.61 -30.34
CA GLY A 23 7.42 1.50 -29.49
C GLY A 23 6.63 2.07 -28.31
N GLU A 24 5.50 1.44 -28.00
CA GLU A 24 4.56 1.90 -26.98
C GLU A 24 5.28 2.10 -25.63
N LYS A 25 5.74 3.32 -25.38
CA LYS A 25 6.36 3.68 -24.10
C LYS A 25 5.22 3.84 -23.12
N LYS A 26 4.96 2.78 -22.36
CA LYS A 26 3.96 2.73 -21.29
C LYS A 26 4.12 3.96 -20.40
N GLY A 27 3.22 4.93 -20.53
CA GLY A 27 3.24 6.16 -19.73
C GLY A 27 3.26 5.79 -18.25
N ARG A 28 4.30 6.24 -17.53
CA ARG A 28 4.38 6.04 -16.08
C ARG A 28 3.75 7.24 -15.39
N THR A 29 2.63 7.00 -14.73
CA THR A 29 2.08 7.95 -13.77
C THR A 29 2.95 7.98 -12.52
N GLN A 30 3.36 9.17 -12.09
CA GLN A 30 4.08 9.38 -10.82
C GLN A 30 3.15 10.04 -9.81
N ILE A 31 2.95 9.38 -8.67
CA ILE A 31 2.16 9.88 -7.53
C ILE A 31 3.12 10.08 -6.35
N SER A 32 3.08 11.25 -5.71
CA SER A 32 3.83 11.53 -4.48
C SER A 32 2.85 11.91 -3.39
N ILE A 33 2.82 11.12 -2.32
CA ILE A 33 2.01 11.35 -1.12
C ILE A 33 2.97 11.57 0.05
N ARG A 34 2.75 12.63 0.84
CA ARG A 34 3.56 12.95 2.04
C ARG A 34 2.67 13.00 3.27
N PRO A 35 2.27 11.85 3.82
CA PRO A 35 1.35 11.83 4.94
C PRO A 35 2.10 12.12 6.25
N SER A 36 1.46 12.85 7.15
CA SER A 36 1.92 13.02 8.53
C SER A 36 0.92 12.34 9.47
N CYS A 37 1.40 11.32 10.18
CA CYS A 37 0.67 10.52 11.15
C CYS A 37 1.48 10.48 12.46
N SER A 38 0.81 10.56 13.60
CA SER A 38 1.40 10.33 14.92
C SER A 38 0.63 9.21 15.61
N MET A 39 1.27 8.06 15.78
CA MET A 39 0.72 6.94 16.54
C MET A 39 1.25 6.98 17.96
N SER A 40 0.38 7.17 18.95
CA SER A 40 0.74 7.09 20.37
C SER A 40 0.39 5.71 20.92
N LYS A 41 1.41 4.90 21.24
CA LYS A 41 1.20 3.59 21.86
C LYS A 41 0.88 3.78 23.35
N ASN A 42 -0.36 3.54 23.77
CA ASN A 42 -0.63 3.30 25.19
C ASN A 42 -0.21 1.86 25.47
N MET A 43 0.80 1.65 26.32
CA MET A 43 1.44 0.34 26.55
C MET A 43 0.48 -0.64 27.26
N THR A 44 -0.50 -1.16 26.53
CA THR A 44 -1.24 -2.37 26.88
C THR A 44 -0.73 -3.50 25.99
N ALA A 45 -0.76 -4.74 26.49
CA ALA A 45 -0.28 -5.92 25.75
C ALA A 45 -1.03 -6.20 24.43
N SER A 46 -2.14 -5.48 24.19
CA SER A 46 -3.00 -5.61 23.01
C SER A 46 -2.91 -4.43 22.04
N SER A 47 -1.92 -3.55 22.16
CA SER A 47 -1.79 -2.42 21.24
C SER A 47 -1.33 -2.90 19.85
N GLY A 48 -2.05 -2.46 18.82
CA GLY A 48 -1.98 -2.88 17.43
C GLY A 48 -3.21 -2.34 16.69
N GLU A 49 -3.36 -2.51 15.38
CA GLU A 49 -2.56 -3.39 14.50
C GLU A 49 -1.61 -2.57 13.63
N GLY A 50 -1.96 -1.34 13.26
CA GLY A 50 -1.11 -0.47 12.45
C GLY A 50 -1.91 0.56 11.64
N LEU A 51 -1.30 1.02 10.56
CA LEU A 51 -1.92 1.91 9.56
C LEU A 51 -1.47 1.52 8.16
N ALA A 52 -2.35 1.63 7.15
CA ALA A 52 -2.00 1.41 5.76
C ALA A 52 -2.40 2.57 4.84
N PHE A 53 -1.59 2.81 3.81
CA PHE A 53 -1.91 3.66 2.66
C PHE A 53 -2.26 2.78 1.47
N ILE A 54 -3.53 2.81 1.04
CA ILE A 54 -4.06 1.84 0.08
C ILE A 54 -4.38 2.54 -1.25
N LEU A 55 -3.89 1.96 -2.35
CA LEU A 55 -4.33 2.22 -3.71
C LEU A 55 -5.20 1.03 -4.14
N THR A 56 -6.47 1.29 -4.43
CA THR A 56 -7.46 0.26 -4.74
C THR A 56 -8.35 0.69 -5.90
N ALA A 57 -8.85 -0.27 -6.67
CA ALA A 57 -9.88 -0.03 -7.68
C ALA A 57 -11.27 0.21 -7.06
N ASP A 58 -11.54 -0.39 -5.90
CA ASP A 58 -12.79 -0.22 -5.13
C ASP A 58 -12.48 0.50 -3.81
N PRO A 59 -13.00 1.72 -3.57
CA PRO A 59 -12.75 2.45 -2.34
C PRO A 59 -13.51 1.89 -1.12
N ALA A 60 -14.40 0.91 -1.29
CA ALA A 60 -15.06 0.26 -0.18
C ALA A 60 -14.05 -0.56 0.64
N VAL A 61 -14.05 -0.35 1.96
CA VAL A 61 -13.24 -1.16 2.87
C VAL A 61 -13.82 -2.59 2.89
N PRO A 62 -13.00 -3.64 2.66
CA PRO A 62 -13.50 -5.02 2.65
C PRO A 62 -14.15 -5.38 3.98
N GLU A 63 -15.31 -6.04 3.95
CA GLU A 63 -15.98 -6.47 5.18
C GLU A 63 -15.10 -7.48 5.94
N GLY A 64 -15.01 -7.34 7.27
CA GLY A 64 -14.18 -8.22 8.11
C GLY A 64 -12.67 -8.05 7.91
N SER A 65 -12.24 -6.85 7.50
CA SER A 65 -10.83 -6.47 7.31
C SER A 65 -10.21 -5.76 8.51
N ASP A 66 -10.86 -5.80 9.66
CA ASP A 66 -10.32 -5.28 10.91
C ASP A 66 -9.16 -6.16 11.42
N GLY A 67 -8.42 -5.67 12.42
CA GLY A 67 -7.41 -6.48 13.07
C GLY A 67 -6.17 -6.65 12.18
N GLN A 68 -5.69 -7.90 12.13
CA GLN A 68 -4.53 -8.34 11.35
C GLN A 68 -4.57 -7.98 9.86
N TRP A 69 -5.73 -7.58 9.33
CA TRP A 69 -5.90 -7.29 7.91
C TRP A 69 -5.73 -5.80 7.56
N LEU A 70 -5.64 -4.91 8.55
CA LEU A 70 -5.38 -3.47 8.40
C LEU A 70 -6.31 -2.71 7.42
N GLY A 71 -7.48 -3.24 7.10
CA GLY A 71 -8.36 -2.70 6.05
C GLY A 71 -7.88 -2.97 4.61
N ILE A 72 -6.78 -3.71 4.45
CA ILE A 72 -6.10 -3.98 3.17
C ILE A 72 -6.82 -5.07 2.38
N VAL A 73 -7.11 -6.19 3.04
CA VAL A 73 -7.82 -7.36 2.49
C VAL A 73 -8.70 -7.97 3.58
N ASN A 74 -9.32 -9.11 3.31
CA ASN A 74 -9.94 -9.95 4.33
C ASN A 74 -9.60 -11.41 4.06
N SER A 75 -10.10 -12.33 4.88
CA SER A 75 -9.84 -13.77 4.76
C SER A 75 -10.22 -14.36 3.39
N ARG A 76 -11.16 -13.75 2.64
CA ARG A 76 -11.58 -14.20 1.32
C ARG A 76 -10.69 -13.67 0.20
N LEU A 77 -10.31 -12.40 0.27
CA LEU A 77 -9.57 -11.70 -0.78
C LEU A 77 -8.04 -11.84 -0.65
N ASN A 78 -7.55 -12.24 0.53
CA ASN A 78 -6.12 -12.33 0.78
C ASN A 78 -5.42 -13.30 -0.20
N GLY A 79 -4.46 -12.76 -0.97
CA GLY A 79 -3.68 -13.50 -1.96
C GLY A 79 -4.38 -13.67 -3.31
N THR A 80 -5.58 -13.12 -3.50
CA THR A 80 -6.37 -13.32 -4.73
C THR A 80 -6.28 -12.11 -5.67
N PRO A 81 -6.36 -12.31 -7.00
CA PRO A 81 -6.34 -11.20 -7.96
C PRO A 81 -7.50 -10.21 -7.79
N GLU A 82 -8.62 -10.64 -7.21
CA GLU A 82 -9.84 -9.84 -7.00
C GLU A 82 -9.66 -8.75 -5.95
N ALA A 83 -8.64 -8.84 -5.07
CA ALA A 83 -8.35 -7.76 -4.14
C ALA A 83 -8.04 -6.45 -4.88
N GLN A 84 -7.29 -6.50 -6.00
CA GLN A 84 -6.90 -5.34 -6.81
C GLN A 84 -6.36 -4.16 -5.99
N ILE A 85 -5.55 -4.45 -4.97
CA ILE A 85 -4.98 -3.46 -4.05
C ILE A 85 -3.45 -3.48 -4.06
N VAL A 86 -2.88 -2.30 -3.84
CA VAL A 86 -1.48 -2.12 -3.45
C VAL A 86 -1.46 -1.24 -2.21
N ALA A 87 -0.82 -1.69 -1.14
CA ALA A 87 -0.75 -0.94 0.10
C ALA A 87 0.68 -0.79 0.61
N VAL A 88 0.94 0.33 1.30
CA VAL A 88 2.11 0.49 2.17
C VAL A 88 1.61 0.49 3.60
N GLU A 89 1.99 -0.53 4.36
CA GLU A 89 1.58 -0.70 5.76
C GLU A 89 2.68 -0.26 6.74
N PHE A 90 2.24 0.16 7.91
CA PHE A 90 3.02 0.44 9.11
C PHE A 90 2.46 -0.46 10.19
N ASP A 91 2.92 -1.70 10.22
CA ASP A 91 2.50 -2.73 11.16
C ASP A 91 3.16 -2.50 12.53
N THR A 92 2.40 -2.67 13.60
CA THR A 92 2.82 -2.46 14.99
C THR A 92 2.58 -3.68 15.89
N ARG A 93 2.18 -4.81 15.30
CA ARG A 93 1.84 -6.04 15.99
C ARG A 93 2.03 -7.27 15.11
N LYS A 94 2.85 -8.20 15.61
CA LYS A 94 2.97 -9.51 15.01
C LYS A 94 1.68 -10.33 15.16
N SER A 95 0.91 -10.42 14.09
CA SER A 95 -0.42 -11.04 14.13
C SER A 95 -0.49 -12.45 13.52
N PHE A 96 0.55 -12.90 12.80
CA PHE A 96 0.65 -14.26 12.25
C PHE A 96 2.11 -14.78 12.18
N PRO A 97 2.35 -16.08 11.96
CA PRO A 97 3.71 -16.66 12.02
C PRO A 97 4.70 -16.09 10.99
N GLU A 98 4.22 -15.83 9.77
CA GLU A 98 4.99 -15.33 8.61
C GLU A 98 5.29 -13.83 8.67
N ASP A 99 4.70 -13.13 9.63
CA ASP A 99 4.97 -11.73 9.91
C ASP A 99 6.39 -11.60 10.48
N LEU A 100 7.19 -10.67 9.92
CA LEU A 100 8.61 -10.54 10.22
C LEU A 100 8.84 -10.21 11.69
N ASP A 101 8.19 -9.16 12.19
CA ASP A 101 8.31 -8.66 13.56
C ASP A 101 7.16 -7.72 13.95
N ASP A 102 7.12 -7.36 15.23
CA ASP A 102 6.07 -6.53 15.83
C ASP A 102 6.13 -5.04 15.41
N ASN A 103 6.99 -4.64 14.46
CA ASN A 103 7.11 -3.25 14.00
C ASN A 103 7.84 -3.14 12.65
N HIS A 104 7.12 -3.30 11.53
CA HIS A 104 7.70 -3.20 10.21
C HIS A 104 6.89 -2.32 9.24
N ILE A 105 7.57 -1.86 8.19
CA ILE A 105 6.93 -1.22 7.04
C ILE A 105 6.90 -2.24 5.91
N GLY A 106 5.71 -2.43 5.33
CA GLY A 106 5.43 -3.46 4.33
C GLY A 106 4.93 -2.90 3.00
N LEU A 107 5.21 -3.61 1.90
CA LEU A 107 4.61 -3.40 0.59
C LEU A 107 3.72 -4.60 0.24
N ASP A 108 2.43 -4.35 0.28
CA ASP A 108 1.39 -5.33 0.07
C ASP A 108 0.83 -5.26 -1.33
N VAL A 109 0.66 -6.42 -1.94
CA VAL A 109 0.08 -6.56 -3.28
C VAL A 109 -0.93 -7.69 -3.24
N ASN A 110 -2.22 -7.34 -3.22
CA ASN A 110 -3.35 -8.26 -3.12
C ASN A 110 -3.35 -9.18 -1.88
N SER A 111 -2.49 -8.92 -0.90
CA SER A 111 -2.32 -9.76 0.28
C SER A 111 -1.72 -8.94 1.41
N VAL A 112 -2.06 -9.29 2.65
CA VAL A 112 -1.41 -8.77 3.86
C VAL A 112 0.00 -9.38 4.07
N TYR A 113 0.34 -10.40 3.28
CA TYR A 113 1.71 -10.91 3.25
C TYR A 113 2.56 -10.02 2.35
N SER A 114 3.29 -9.11 2.98
CA SER A 114 4.22 -8.19 2.34
C SER A 114 5.14 -8.86 1.32
N ARG A 115 5.20 -8.30 0.10
CA ARG A 115 6.16 -8.70 -0.95
C ARG A 115 7.59 -8.29 -0.58
N ARG A 116 7.70 -7.19 0.15
CA ARG A 116 8.94 -6.61 0.68
C ARG A 116 8.59 -5.90 1.97
N SER A 117 9.47 -6.00 2.95
CA SER A 117 9.29 -5.33 4.23
C SER A 117 10.63 -4.97 4.85
N VAL A 118 10.60 -3.99 5.75
CA VAL A 118 11.76 -3.53 6.50
C VAL A 118 11.36 -3.29 7.95
N CYS A 119 12.12 -3.87 8.88
CA CYS A 119 11.96 -3.68 10.31
C CYS A 119 12.23 -2.22 10.68
N VAL A 120 11.39 -1.65 11.56
CA VAL A 120 11.58 -0.31 12.12
C VAL A 120 11.98 -0.44 13.57
N LYS A 121 13.11 0.18 13.95
CA LYS A 121 13.60 0.22 15.33
C LYS A 121 12.90 1.28 16.16
#